data_AF-A0A6V7LIS0-F1
#
_entry.id   AF-A0A6V7LIS0-F1
#
_cell.length_a   1.000
_cell.length_b   1.000
_cell.length_c   1.000
_cell.angle_alpha   90.00
_cell.angle_beta   90.00
_cell.angle_gamma   90.00
#
_symmetry.space_group_name_H-M   'P 1'
#
loop_
_entity.id
_entity.type
_entity.pdbx_description
1 polymer ?
#
loop_
_entity_poly.entity_id
_entity_poly.type
_entity_poly.pdbx_seq_one_letter_code
_entity_poly.pdbx_strand_id
1 'polypeptide(L)' 'AKTTKKIVLRMECTECKYRKQIPLKRCKHFELGGDKKRK' A
#
# COMPACT_ATOMS: atom_id res chain seq x y z
N ALA A 1 -7.20 -19.55 12.18
CA ALA A 1 -7.44 -18.93 10.85
C ALA A 1 -6.74 -17.57 10.76
N LYS A 2 -6.32 -17.10 9.57
CA LYS A 2 -5.65 -15.79 9.41
C LYS A 2 -6.68 -14.65 9.39
N THR A 3 -6.51 -13.66 10.25
CA THR A 3 -7.46 -12.53 10.42
C THR A 3 -7.08 -11.28 9.62
N THR A 4 -5.89 -11.24 9.03
CA THR A 4 -5.37 -10.12 8.24
C THR A 4 -5.08 -10.56 6.81
N LYS A 5 -5.07 -9.64 5.86
CA LYS A 5 -4.71 -9.90 4.45
C LYS A 5 -3.34 -9.31 4.12
N LYS A 6 -2.69 -9.82 3.07
CA LYS A 6 -1.48 -9.20 2.52
C LYS A 6 -1.94 -8.10 1.58
N ILE A 7 -1.61 -6.85 1.90
CA ILE A 7 -1.97 -5.71 1.07
C ILE A 7 -0.93 -5.58 -0.05
N VAL A 8 -1.41 -5.38 -1.27
CA VAL A 8 -0.54 -5.18 -2.44
C VAL A 8 -0.83 -3.79 -3.00
N LEU A 9 0.19 -2.95 -3.04
CA LEU A 9 0.10 -1.63 -3.63
C LEU A 9 0.23 -1.73 -5.14
N ARG A 10 -0.63 -1.00 -5.86
CA ARG A 10 -0.53 -0.82 -7.29
C ARG A 10 0.08 0.55 -7.57
N MET A 11 1.34 0.54 -7.97
CA MET A 11 2.06 1.74 -8.39
C MET A 11 1.88 1.90 -9.89
N GLU A 12 1.61 3.13 -10.34
CA GLU A 12 1.59 3.50 -11.75
C GLU A 12 2.60 4.62 -11.97
N CYS A 13 3.48 4.45 -12.96
CA CYS A 13 4.37 5.52 -13.38
C CYS A 13 3.54 6.64 -14.03
N THR A 14 3.73 7.87 -13.58
CA THR A 14 3.00 9.03 -14.09
C THR A 14 3.32 9.34 -15.55
N GLU A 15 4.57 9.07 -15.97
CA GLU A 15 5.09 9.36 -17.31
C GLU A 15 4.78 8.24 -18.29
N CYS A 16 5.31 7.04 -18.05
CA CYS A 16 5.21 5.92 -19.00
C CYS A 16 4.02 4.98 -18.76
N LYS A 17 3.19 5.23 -17.74
CA LYS A 17 2.01 4.43 -17.36
C LYS A 17 2.28 2.97 -17.03
N TYR A 18 3.54 2.58 -16.84
CA TYR A 18 3.91 1.26 -16.38
C TYR A 18 3.34 0.98 -14.99
N ARG A 19 2.81 -0.24 -14.78
CA ARG A 19 2.17 -0.64 -13.53
C ARG A 19 3.00 -1.70 -12.81
N LYS A 20 3.29 -1.47 -11.53
CA LYS A 20 4.03 -2.42 -10.67
C LYS A 20 3.22 -2.74 -9.42
N GLN A 21 3.19 -4.02 -9.06
CA GLN A 21 2.58 -4.49 -7.82
C GLN A 21 3.64 -4.69 -6.75
N ILE A 22 3.45 -4.08 -5.58
CA ILE A 22 4.38 -4.18 -4.44
C ILE A 22 3.63 -4.75 -3.23
N PRO A 23 3.96 -5.97 -2.77
CA PRO A 23 3.31 -6.56 -1.61
C PRO A 23 3.91 -6.04 -0.29
N LEU A 24 3.05 -5.72 0.67
CA LEU A 24 3.43 -5.35 2.04
C LEU A 24 3.36 -6.55 2.99
N LYS A 25 3.94 -6.42 4.20
CA LYS A 25 3.69 -7.35 5.30
C LYS A 25 2.22 -7.23 5.74
N ARG A 26 1.69 -8.27 6.38
CA ARG A 26 0.33 -8.24 6.92
C ARG A 26 0.28 -7.24 8.08
N CYS A 27 -0.69 -6.35 8.05
CA CYS A 27 -1.02 -5.45 9.16
C CYS A 27 -2.53 -5.48 9.43
N LYS A 28 -2.95 -5.03 10.61
CA LYS A 28 -4.36 -4.94 11.00
C LYS A 28 -5.01 -3.66 10.46
N HIS A 29 -4.29 -2.55 10.57
CA HIS A 29 -4.71 -1.24 10.10
C HIS A 29 -3.76 -0.81 8.97
N PHE A 30 -4.35 -0.35 7.87
CA PHE A 30 -3.64 0.20 6.73
C PHE A 30 -4.47 1.34 6.18
N GLU A 31 -3.83 2.49 6.01
CA GLU A 31 -4.44 3.69 5.47
C GLU A 31 -3.52 4.24 4.38
N LEU A 32 -4.12 4.73 3.29
CA LEU A 32 -3.42 5.36 2.18
C LEU A 32 -3.93 6.80 2.06
N GLY A 33 -3.02 7.78 2.07
CA GLY A 33 -3.38 9.20 1.94
C GLY A 33 -3.77 9.90 3.26
N GLY A 34 -3.38 9.37 4.42
CA GLY A 34 -3.59 10.03 5.71
C GLY A 34 -2.59 11.16 6.00
N ASP A 35 -2.88 11.93 7.05
CA ASP A 35 -2.04 13.03 7.49
C ASP A 35 -0.66 12.56 7.98
N LYS A 36 0.38 13.33 7.63
CA LYS A 36 1.71 13.10 8.18
C LYS A 36 1.67 13.39 9.67
N LYS A 37 2.18 12.46 10.49
CA LYS A 37 2.38 12.71 11.91
C LYS A 37 3.21 14.00 12.08
N ARG A 38 2.71 14.93 12.90
CA ARG A 38 3.42 16.14 13.28
C ARG A 38 4.69 15.75 14.06
N LYS A 39 5.76 16.55 13.90
CA LYS A 39 6.98 16.42 14.72
C LYS A 39 6.68 16.71 16.19
#